data_AF-A0A497A7N4-F1
#
_entry.id   AF-A0A497A7N4-F1
#
_cell.length_a   1.000
_cell.length_b   1.000
_cell.length_c   1.000
_cell.angle_alpha   90.00
_cell.angle_beta   90.00
_cell.angle_gamma   90.00
#
_symmetry.space_group_name_H-M   'P 1'
#
loop_
_entity.id
_entity.type
_entity.pdbx_description
1 polymer ?
#
loop_
_entity_poly.entity_id
_entity_poly.type
_entity_poly.pdbx_seq_one_letter_code
_entity_poly.pdbx_strand_id
1 'polypeptide(L)'
;MLPEFELLTPETLMEALDMLAENAPDVAPLAGGTNLIVDLRGGRRHPGVLVNVAGLDELRGIRQEDGHLVVGGGVTIAELLDDPLVAKYAPVLREAAAVFANPLVRNRATVGGNLVDASPAADMAPPLLVLNAEVELVSEGGTRRVPLEKFFINVRKTLCQPQELLAAVRWPVSSPRSAGAFRKLGLRKADAISVLSAAVMVEHDGSGRCRQARIALGAVAPTPVRAHAAEEVLCGQPLTPEAIAEAARLAAEATRPIDDIRGSAAYRRRVAEVLVRRLLDEVVGREGVGSRRMMQPRVVTLNVNGRTHRVALAPNVTLLQALRDLGYTDVKNGCEKGDCGACAVLLNGKAVNSCLVLAWQADGAEIITDAGLGTVDNPHPLQEAFADTGAVQCGYCTPGMIIAAKALLDRNPHPTEEEIREAISGNLCRCTGYAQIIEAIKRVSESAGWRGDGEVRREGTDDV
;
A
#
# COMPACT_ATOMS: atom_id res chain seq x y z
N MET A 1 -16.08 -19.26 0.55
CA MET A 1 -16.83 -19.35 1.82
C MET A 1 -15.80 -19.42 2.95
N LEU A 2 -16.04 -18.84 4.12
CA LEU A 2 -15.13 -19.03 5.26
C LEU A 2 -15.37 -20.42 5.88
N PRO A 3 -14.33 -21.09 6.40
CA PRO A 3 -14.53 -22.28 7.24
C PRO A 3 -15.27 -21.89 8.53
N GLU A 4 -15.89 -22.88 9.17
CA GLU A 4 -16.47 -22.72 10.50
C GLU A 4 -15.35 -22.63 11.55
N PHE A 5 -15.47 -21.69 12.47
CA PHE A 5 -14.55 -21.49 13.60
C PHE A 5 -15.29 -20.82 14.75
N GLU A 6 -14.82 -21.03 15.97
CA GLU A 6 -15.22 -20.27 17.13
C GLU A 6 -14.42 -18.95 17.18
N LEU A 7 -15.09 -17.84 17.53
CA LEU A 7 -14.45 -16.53 17.67
C LEU A 7 -14.53 -16.06 19.12
N LEU A 8 -13.38 -15.95 19.76
CA LEU A 8 -13.22 -15.42 21.11
C LEU A 8 -12.74 -13.96 21.05
N THR A 9 -13.29 -13.11 21.92
CA THR A 9 -13.01 -11.67 21.95
C THR A 9 -12.66 -11.23 23.38
N PRO A 10 -11.39 -11.39 23.80
CA PRO A 10 -10.93 -10.97 25.13
C PRO A 10 -10.96 -9.45 25.28
N GLU A 11 -11.15 -8.97 26.51
CA GLU A 11 -11.07 -7.54 26.86
C GLU A 11 -9.67 -7.13 27.29
N THR A 12 -8.86 -8.08 27.78
CA THR A 12 -7.49 -7.82 28.26
C THR A 12 -6.47 -8.72 27.57
N LEU A 13 -5.20 -8.31 27.61
CA LEU A 13 -4.11 -9.15 27.14
C LEU A 13 -4.03 -10.47 27.92
N MET A 14 -4.27 -10.47 29.23
CA MET A 14 -4.21 -11.69 30.03
C MET A 14 -5.24 -12.72 29.57
N GLU A 15 -6.51 -12.29 29.43
CA GLU A 15 -7.57 -13.16 28.90
C GLU A 15 -7.24 -13.70 27.52
N ALA A 16 -6.63 -12.89 26.65
CA ALA A 16 -6.20 -13.34 25.33
C ALA A 16 -5.15 -14.45 25.41
N LEU A 17 -4.20 -14.35 26.35
CA LEU A 17 -3.15 -15.36 26.55
C LEU A 17 -3.72 -16.64 27.16
N ASP A 18 -4.66 -16.53 28.10
CA ASP A 18 -5.37 -17.67 28.68
C ASP A 18 -6.15 -18.42 27.59
N MET A 19 -6.94 -17.71 26.78
CA MET A 19 -7.69 -18.29 25.65
C MET A 19 -6.75 -18.95 24.62
N LEU A 20 -5.58 -18.37 24.35
CA LEU A 20 -4.59 -18.97 23.45
C LEU A 20 -3.96 -20.23 24.05
N ALA A 21 -3.67 -20.23 25.35
CA ALA A 21 -3.12 -21.39 26.05
C ALA A 21 -4.12 -22.55 26.10
N GLU A 22 -5.39 -22.27 26.43
CA GLU A 22 -6.47 -23.26 26.53
C GLU A 22 -6.78 -23.95 25.19
N ASN A 23 -6.67 -23.21 24.08
CA ASN A 23 -7.06 -23.69 22.76
C ASN A 23 -5.87 -24.13 21.87
N ALA A 24 -4.63 -24.04 22.38
CA ALA A 24 -3.46 -24.49 21.65
C ALA A 24 -3.48 -26.02 21.42
N PRO A 25 -3.06 -26.53 20.25
CA PRO A 25 -2.50 -25.79 19.11
C PRO A 25 -3.53 -25.35 18.05
N ASP A 26 -4.82 -25.66 18.22
CA ASP A 26 -5.88 -25.40 17.22
C ASP A 26 -6.49 -23.99 17.34
N VAL A 27 -5.61 -23.00 17.52
CA VAL A 27 -5.97 -21.61 17.75
C VAL A 27 -5.11 -20.68 16.91
N ALA A 28 -5.67 -19.55 16.48
CA ALA A 28 -4.89 -18.49 15.86
C ALA A 28 -5.33 -17.09 16.33
N PRO A 29 -4.38 -16.17 16.58
CA PRO A 29 -4.74 -14.80 16.87
C PRO A 29 -5.20 -14.06 15.61
N LEU A 30 -6.31 -13.32 15.74
CA LEU A 30 -6.87 -12.45 14.71
C LEU A 30 -6.61 -10.99 15.09
N ALA A 31 -5.64 -10.36 14.40
CA ALA A 31 -5.38 -8.93 14.50
C ALA A 31 -6.07 -8.17 13.34
N GLY A 32 -5.28 -7.62 12.41
CA GLY A 32 -5.80 -6.93 11.22
C GLY A 32 -6.63 -7.79 10.27
N GLY A 33 -6.37 -9.10 10.25
CA GLY A 33 -7.04 -10.08 9.38
C GLY A 33 -6.63 -10.04 7.91
N THR A 34 -5.72 -9.14 7.51
CA THR A 34 -5.38 -8.89 6.09
C THR A 34 -4.69 -10.05 5.39
N ASN A 35 -4.08 -10.97 6.15
CA ASN A 35 -3.54 -12.23 5.64
C ASN A 35 -4.38 -13.42 6.11
N LEU A 36 -4.68 -13.50 7.41
CA LEU A 36 -5.39 -14.65 8.00
C LEU A 36 -6.75 -14.90 7.34
N ILE A 37 -7.60 -13.87 7.21
CA ILE A 37 -8.93 -14.04 6.58
C ILE A 37 -8.82 -14.48 5.12
N VAL A 38 -7.79 -14.02 4.41
CA VAL A 38 -7.52 -14.41 3.02
C VAL A 38 -7.06 -15.87 2.94
N ASP A 39 -6.28 -16.34 3.91
CA ASP A 39 -5.87 -17.74 4.02
C ASP A 39 -7.03 -18.66 4.40
N LEU A 40 -7.91 -18.25 5.31
CA LEU A 40 -9.14 -18.98 5.66
C LEU A 40 -10.04 -19.14 4.42
N ARG A 41 -10.33 -18.03 3.72
CA ARG A 41 -11.13 -18.05 2.48
C ARG A 41 -10.50 -18.90 1.38
N GLY A 42 -9.17 -18.91 1.33
CA GLY A 42 -8.40 -19.70 0.36
C GLY A 42 -8.14 -21.14 0.78
N GLY A 43 -8.65 -21.58 1.94
CA GLY A 43 -8.47 -22.92 2.46
C GLY A 43 -7.04 -23.30 2.84
N ARG A 44 -6.16 -22.31 3.05
CA ARG A 44 -4.74 -22.53 3.40
C ARG A 44 -4.49 -22.70 4.91
N ARG A 45 -5.44 -22.23 5.73
CA ARG A 45 -5.46 -22.37 7.20
C ARG A 45 -6.89 -22.65 7.64
N HIS A 46 -7.04 -23.43 8.70
CA HIS A 46 -8.34 -23.83 9.29
C HIS A 46 -8.21 -24.06 10.80
N PRO A 47 -7.89 -23.03 11.60
CA PRO A 47 -7.94 -23.15 13.05
C PRO A 47 -9.39 -23.32 13.50
N GLY A 48 -9.63 -24.19 14.48
CA GLY A 48 -10.93 -24.34 15.13
C GLY A 48 -11.34 -23.09 15.91
N VAL A 49 -10.37 -22.35 16.47
CA VAL A 49 -10.60 -21.16 17.30
C VAL A 49 -9.80 -19.95 16.80
N LEU A 50 -10.44 -18.78 16.76
CA LEU A 50 -9.80 -17.49 16.56
C LEU A 50 -9.92 -16.62 17.80
N VAL A 51 -8.80 -16.06 18.26
CA VAL A 51 -8.79 -15.08 19.36
C VAL A 51 -8.58 -13.68 18.78
N ASN A 52 -9.59 -12.82 18.84
CA ASN A 52 -9.52 -11.45 18.32
C ASN A 52 -8.70 -10.55 19.23
N VAL A 53 -7.50 -10.17 18.79
CA VAL A 53 -6.56 -9.33 19.55
C VAL A 53 -6.51 -7.88 19.04
N ALA A 54 -7.33 -7.52 18.04
CA ALA A 54 -7.25 -6.21 17.40
C ALA A 54 -7.65 -5.03 18.30
N GLY A 55 -8.42 -5.31 19.37
CA GLY A 55 -8.94 -4.30 20.30
C GLY A 55 -8.14 -4.13 21.59
N LEU A 56 -7.06 -4.89 21.78
CA LEU A 56 -6.29 -4.86 23.02
C LEU A 56 -5.32 -3.67 23.04
N ASP A 57 -5.54 -2.71 23.93
CA ASP A 57 -4.73 -1.50 24.03
C ASP A 57 -3.29 -1.80 24.46
N GLU A 58 -3.07 -2.88 25.21
CA GLU A 58 -1.76 -3.33 25.67
C GLU A 58 -0.84 -3.76 24.51
N LEU A 59 -1.42 -4.11 23.35
CA LEU A 59 -0.68 -4.46 22.14
C LEU A 59 -0.40 -3.22 21.25
N ARG A 60 -0.85 -2.03 21.65
CA ARG A 60 -0.75 -0.81 20.86
C ARG A 60 0.31 0.15 21.42
N GLY A 61 0.52 1.24 20.69
CA GLY A 61 1.38 2.34 21.11
C GLY A 61 2.81 2.26 20.60
N ILE A 62 3.42 3.43 20.49
CA ILE A 62 4.80 3.65 20.09
C ILE A 62 5.44 4.53 21.14
N ARG A 63 6.55 4.09 21.73
CA ARG A 63 7.20 4.79 22.85
C ARG A 63 8.71 4.60 22.85
N GLN A 64 9.42 5.47 23.55
CA GLN A 64 10.81 5.23 23.93
C GLN A 64 10.87 4.64 25.35
N GLU A 65 11.68 3.61 25.53
CA GLU A 65 11.84 2.90 26.81
C GLU A 65 13.26 2.33 26.88
N ASP A 66 14.01 2.63 27.94
CA ASP A 66 15.38 2.13 28.17
C ASP A 66 16.33 2.28 26.97
N GLY A 67 16.33 3.44 26.31
CA GLY A 67 17.17 3.70 25.13
C GLY A 67 16.74 2.95 23.87
N HIS A 68 15.57 2.33 23.88
CA HIS A 68 14.97 1.67 22.72
C HIS A 68 13.73 2.41 22.26
N LEU A 69 13.41 2.29 20.97
CA LEU A 69 12.06 2.52 20.49
C LEU A 69 11.29 1.20 20.56
N VAL A 70 10.08 1.23 21.10
CA VAL A 70 9.18 0.09 21.26
C VAL A 70 7.90 0.37 20.48
N VAL A 71 7.52 -0.57 19.62
CA VAL A 71 6.30 -0.54 18.82
C VAL A 71 5.47 -1.76 19.18
N GLY A 72 4.24 -1.55 19.66
CA GLY A 72 3.30 -2.62 19.95
C GLY A 72 2.97 -3.47 18.71
N GLY A 73 2.77 -4.77 18.88
CA GLY A 73 2.47 -5.71 17.79
C GLY A 73 1.11 -5.44 17.12
N GLY A 74 0.19 -4.79 17.83
CA GLY A 74 -1.11 -4.33 17.35
C GLY A 74 -1.08 -2.98 16.63
N VAL A 75 0.03 -2.24 16.66
CA VAL A 75 0.18 -0.98 15.92
C VAL A 75 -0.01 -1.24 14.42
N THR A 76 -0.92 -0.48 13.80
CA THR A 76 -1.19 -0.59 12.38
C THR A 76 -0.06 0.04 11.55
N ILE A 77 0.08 -0.41 10.30
CA ILE A 77 1.07 0.20 9.39
C ILE A 77 0.74 1.67 9.10
N ALA A 78 -0.53 2.07 9.16
CA ALA A 78 -0.95 3.46 9.06
C ALA A 78 -0.45 4.31 10.25
N GLU A 79 -0.66 3.84 11.48
CA GLU A 79 -0.13 4.52 12.68
C GLU A 79 1.39 4.63 12.65
N LEU A 80 2.08 3.58 12.21
CA LEU A 80 3.53 3.57 12.06
C LEU A 80 4.04 4.63 11.06
N LEU A 81 3.30 4.89 9.98
CA LEU A 81 3.66 5.85 8.94
C LEU A 81 3.59 7.31 9.42
N ASP A 82 2.62 7.59 10.30
CA ASP A 82 2.29 8.93 10.78
C ASP A 82 2.96 9.26 12.14
N ASP A 83 3.58 8.29 12.79
CA ASP A 83 4.18 8.48 14.11
C ASP A 83 5.46 9.33 14.09
N PRO A 84 5.57 10.36 14.97
CA PRO A 84 6.72 11.26 14.99
C PRO A 84 8.00 10.60 15.54
N LEU A 85 7.91 9.61 16.44
CA LEU A 85 9.08 8.90 16.94
C LEU A 85 9.65 7.98 15.87
N VAL A 86 8.80 7.30 15.10
CA VAL A 86 9.22 6.50 13.94
C VAL A 86 9.86 7.40 12.89
N ALA A 87 9.24 8.53 12.57
CA ALA A 87 9.80 9.51 11.62
C ALA A 87 11.19 9.99 12.04
N LYS A 88 11.44 10.16 13.35
CA LYS A 88 12.70 10.64 13.89
C LYS A 88 13.77 9.55 14.01
N TYR A 89 13.42 8.38 14.54
CA TYR A 89 14.38 7.36 14.97
C TYR A 89 14.41 6.12 14.08
N ALA A 90 13.46 5.97 13.17
CA ALA A 90 13.37 4.86 12.24
C ALA A 90 12.85 5.29 10.84
N PRO A 91 13.49 6.28 10.19
CA PRO A 91 13.06 6.73 8.85
C PRO A 91 13.05 5.59 7.83
N VAL A 92 13.99 4.63 7.92
CA VAL A 92 14.03 3.41 7.10
C VAL A 92 12.75 2.57 7.21
N LEU A 93 12.14 2.51 8.40
CA LEU A 93 10.90 1.78 8.63
C LEU A 93 9.69 2.57 8.10
N ARG A 94 9.71 3.90 8.25
CA ARG A 94 8.69 4.78 7.69
C ARG A 94 8.62 4.70 6.16
N GLU A 95 9.78 4.66 5.49
CA GLU A 95 9.85 4.47 4.04
C GLU A 95 9.20 3.16 3.60
N ALA A 96 9.43 2.07 4.34
CA ALA A 96 8.77 0.80 4.08
C ALA A 96 7.25 0.87 4.31
N ALA A 97 6.80 1.56 5.37
CA ALA A 97 5.38 1.74 5.66
C ALA A 97 4.66 2.52 4.55
N ALA A 98 5.30 3.54 3.98
CA ALA A 98 4.73 4.37 2.91
C ALA A 98 4.39 3.55 1.64
N VAL A 99 5.22 2.54 1.32
CA VAL A 99 5.04 1.67 0.15
C VAL A 99 4.39 0.32 0.48
N PHE A 100 3.91 0.16 1.72
CA PHE A 100 3.20 -1.04 2.17
C PHE A 100 1.76 -1.03 1.67
N ALA A 101 1.38 -2.01 0.86
CA ALA A 101 0.00 -2.25 0.41
C ALA A 101 -0.77 -0.98 -0.04
N ASN A 102 -2.10 -0.93 0.16
CA ASN A 102 -2.97 0.24 -0.03
C ASN A 102 -3.31 0.86 1.34
N PRO A 103 -3.81 2.11 1.37
CA PRO A 103 -4.28 2.72 2.60
C PRO A 103 -5.29 1.86 3.39
N LEU A 104 -6.22 1.16 2.72
CA LEU A 104 -7.22 0.31 3.40
C LEU A 104 -6.57 -0.88 4.14
N VAL A 105 -5.57 -1.50 3.54
CA VAL A 105 -4.78 -2.58 4.13
C VAL A 105 -3.90 -2.01 5.24
N ARG A 106 -3.26 -0.85 5.05
CA ARG A 106 -2.44 -0.22 6.10
C ARG A 106 -3.23 0.12 7.37
N ASN A 107 -4.51 0.51 7.22
CA ASN A 107 -5.40 0.80 8.34
C ASN A 107 -5.82 -0.44 9.14
N ARG A 108 -5.49 -1.65 8.66
CA ARG A 108 -5.85 -2.91 9.32
C ARG A 108 -4.62 -3.76 9.64
N ALA A 109 -3.69 -3.90 8.71
CA ALA A 109 -2.46 -4.66 8.89
C ALA A 109 -1.66 -4.09 10.06
N THR A 110 -1.20 -4.97 10.94
CA THR A 110 -0.39 -4.61 12.09
C THR A 110 1.06 -5.04 11.90
N VAL A 111 1.98 -4.40 12.61
CA VAL A 111 3.41 -4.75 12.60
C VAL A 111 3.60 -6.20 13.04
N GLY A 112 2.98 -6.60 14.15
CA GLY A 112 3.04 -7.97 14.66
C GLY A 112 2.46 -8.98 13.69
N GLY A 113 1.31 -8.68 13.09
CA GLY A 113 0.70 -9.54 12.07
C GLY A 113 1.56 -9.71 10.82
N ASN A 114 2.26 -8.66 10.39
CA ASN A 114 3.19 -8.74 9.26
C ASN A 114 4.39 -9.67 9.53
N LEU A 115 4.94 -9.62 10.75
CA LEU A 115 6.09 -10.43 11.14
C LEU A 115 5.71 -11.87 11.42
N VAL A 116 4.64 -12.11 12.19
CA VAL A 116 4.18 -13.46 12.56
C VAL A 116 3.74 -14.27 11.33
N ASP A 117 3.22 -13.60 10.30
CA ASP A 117 2.89 -14.26 9.03
C ASP A 117 4.10 -14.90 8.33
N ALA A 118 5.31 -14.40 8.57
CA ALA A 118 6.57 -14.87 7.99
C ALA A 118 6.51 -15.08 6.46
N SER A 119 5.78 -14.21 5.76
CA SER A 119 5.88 -14.13 4.31
C SER A 119 7.31 -13.73 3.92
N PRO A 120 7.95 -14.42 2.96
CA PRO A 120 9.25 -14.01 2.44
C PRO A 120 9.24 -12.57 1.88
N ALA A 121 8.07 -12.08 1.49
CA ALA A 121 7.86 -10.72 0.97
C ALA A 121 7.32 -9.74 2.04
N ALA A 122 7.50 -10.04 3.33
CA ALA A 122 7.12 -9.13 4.42
C ALA A 122 8.00 -7.87 4.41
N ASP A 123 7.41 -6.73 4.04
CA ASP A 123 8.14 -5.48 3.85
C ASP A 123 8.62 -4.84 5.15
N MET A 124 8.05 -5.18 6.32
CA MET A 124 8.53 -4.66 7.60
C MET A 124 9.78 -5.38 8.09
N ALA A 125 10.09 -6.58 7.59
CA ALA A 125 11.21 -7.35 8.11
C ALA A 125 12.58 -6.73 7.75
N PRO A 126 12.92 -6.38 6.49
CA PRO A 126 14.21 -5.76 6.17
C PRO A 126 14.54 -4.48 6.97
N PRO A 127 13.65 -3.46 7.09
CA PRO A 127 13.96 -2.26 7.86
C PRO A 127 14.17 -2.57 9.35
N LEU A 128 13.36 -3.48 9.94
CA LEU A 128 13.54 -3.88 11.34
C LEU A 128 14.84 -4.68 11.56
N LEU A 129 15.25 -5.49 10.59
CA LEU A 129 16.53 -6.19 10.63
C LEU A 129 17.71 -5.22 10.64
N VAL A 130 17.71 -4.17 9.81
CA VAL A 130 18.80 -3.15 9.84
C VAL A 130 18.69 -2.19 11.02
N LEU A 131 17.60 -2.23 11.79
CA LEU A 131 17.50 -1.56 13.08
C LEU A 131 18.01 -2.43 14.25
N ASN A 132 18.43 -3.68 13.98
CA ASN A 132 18.74 -4.68 15.01
C ASN A 132 17.57 -4.90 15.97
N ALA A 133 16.37 -5.04 15.43
CA ALA A 133 15.18 -5.23 16.25
C ALA A 133 15.16 -6.61 16.95
N GLU A 134 14.48 -6.62 18.09
CA GLU A 134 14.07 -7.80 18.84
C GLU A 134 12.55 -7.83 18.90
N VAL A 135 11.97 -9.03 18.89
CA VAL A 135 10.54 -9.24 19.14
C VAL A 135 10.33 -9.70 20.57
N GLU A 136 9.26 -9.20 21.18
CA GLU A 136 8.79 -9.60 22.49
C GLU A 136 7.62 -10.56 22.31
N LEU A 137 7.81 -11.81 22.74
CA LEU A 137 6.82 -12.87 22.71
C LEU A 137 6.28 -13.07 24.12
N VAL A 138 4.96 -13.07 24.26
CA VAL A 138 4.25 -13.22 25.53
C VAL A 138 3.34 -14.43 25.48
N SER A 139 3.20 -15.09 26.62
CA SER A 139 2.29 -16.21 26.88
C SER A 139 1.88 -16.15 28.35
N GLU A 140 0.93 -17.00 28.76
CA GLU A 140 0.62 -17.22 30.19
C GLU A 140 1.90 -17.54 31.01
N GLY A 141 2.82 -18.30 30.43
CA GLY A 141 4.09 -18.68 31.06
C GLY A 141 5.14 -17.56 31.15
N GLY A 142 4.83 -16.35 30.68
CA GLY A 142 5.67 -15.17 30.79
C GLY A 142 6.14 -14.60 29.45
N THR A 143 7.17 -13.76 29.52
CA THR A 143 7.68 -12.97 28.39
C THR A 143 9.09 -13.40 28.03
N ARG A 144 9.38 -13.51 26.73
CA ARG A 144 10.75 -13.70 26.22
C ARG A 144 11.03 -12.78 25.05
N ARG A 145 12.31 -12.40 24.91
CA ARG A 145 12.79 -11.57 23.80
C ARG A 145 13.66 -12.39 22.87
N VAL A 146 13.47 -12.17 21.57
CA VAL A 146 14.18 -12.89 20.52
C VAL A 146 14.69 -11.90 19.48
N PRO A 147 15.98 -11.94 19.10
CA PRO A 147 16.47 -11.15 17.98
C PRO A 147 15.66 -11.45 16.72
N LEU A 148 15.21 -10.42 16.00
CA LEU A 148 14.32 -10.59 14.84
C LEU A 148 14.96 -11.48 13.76
N GLU A 149 16.28 -11.44 13.61
CA GLU A 149 17.01 -12.31 12.68
C GLU A 149 16.82 -13.80 12.98
N LYS A 150 16.66 -14.17 14.26
CA LYS A 150 16.41 -15.55 14.69
C LYS A 150 14.92 -15.92 14.68
N PHE A 151 14.03 -14.93 14.57
CA PHE A 151 12.59 -15.13 14.67
C PHE A 151 11.99 -15.92 13.50
N PHE A 152 12.51 -15.70 12.29
CA PHE A 152 12.05 -16.37 11.08
C PHE A 152 12.75 -17.73 10.90
N ILE A 153 11.98 -18.82 10.88
CA ILE A 153 12.52 -20.18 10.70
C ILE A 153 12.48 -20.59 9.23
N ASN A 154 11.35 -20.35 8.56
CA ASN A 154 11.14 -20.67 7.15
C ASN A 154 9.95 -19.88 6.60
N VAL A 155 9.61 -20.09 5.33
CA VAL A 155 8.41 -19.56 4.68
C VAL A 155 7.19 -19.87 5.55
N ARG A 156 6.48 -18.81 5.98
CA ARG A 156 5.26 -18.89 6.82
C ARG A 156 5.45 -19.60 8.16
N LYS A 157 6.69 -19.65 8.68
CA LYS A 157 7.03 -20.27 9.97
C LYS A 157 7.97 -19.40 10.80
N THR A 158 7.56 -19.07 12.01
CA THR A 158 8.33 -18.32 13.00
C THR A 158 8.65 -19.19 14.23
N LEU A 159 9.40 -18.62 15.17
CA LEU A 159 9.63 -19.17 16.51
C LEU A 159 8.41 -19.08 17.45
N CYS A 160 7.33 -18.40 17.07
CA CYS A 160 6.11 -18.32 17.88
C CYS A 160 5.53 -19.72 18.08
N GLN A 161 5.24 -20.05 19.34
CA GLN A 161 4.39 -21.18 19.68
C GLN A 161 2.91 -20.80 19.52
N PRO A 162 1.99 -21.77 19.35
CA PRO A 162 0.56 -21.48 19.18
C PRO A 162 -0.06 -20.63 20.29
N GLN A 163 0.42 -20.79 21.53
CA GLN A 163 -0.04 -20.04 22.70
C GLN A 163 0.67 -18.68 22.91
N GLU A 164 1.59 -18.29 22.01
CA GLU A 164 2.34 -17.04 22.13
C GLU A 164 1.76 -15.93 21.24
N LEU A 165 1.80 -14.70 21.75
CA LEU A 165 1.59 -13.47 20.98
C LEU A 165 2.88 -12.68 20.81
N LEU A 166 3.04 -12.06 19.64
CA LEU A 166 4.03 -11.00 19.46
C LEU A 166 3.45 -9.70 20.04
N ALA A 167 3.87 -9.36 21.27
CA ALA A 167 3.38 -8.20 21.99
C ALA A 167 3.99 -6.89 21.48
N ALA A 168 5.30 -6.91 21.17
CA ALA A 168 6.01 -5.72 20.70
C ALA A 168 7.23 -6.07 19.85
N VAL A 169 7.70 -5.07 19.12
CA VAL A 169 9.00 -5.04 18.46
C VAL A 169 9.78 -3.86 19.03
N ARG A 170 11.04 -4.07 19.39
CA ARG A 170 11.90 -3.03 19.97
C ARG A 170 13.27 -3.01 19.33
N TRP A 171 13.89 -1.84 19.24
CA TRP A 171 15.24 -1.67 18.74
C TRP A 171 15.95 -0.49 19.41
N PRO A 172 17.29 -0.51 19.52
CA PRO A 172 18.02 0.62 20.10
C PRO A 172 17.81 1.89 19.29
N VAL A 173 17.65 3.04 19.98
CA VAL A 173 17.59 4.34 19.32
C VAL A 173 18.89 4.58 18.57
N SER A 174 18.77 4.87 17.27
CA SER A 174 19.94 5.02 16.39
C SER A 174 20.73 6.29 16.72
N SER A 175 22.04 6.20 16.55
CA SER A 175 22.97 7.33 16.65
C SER A 175 22.56 8.45 15.68
N PRO A 176 22.70 9.74 16.03
CA PRO A 176 22.50 10.84 15.09
C PRO A 176 23.42 10.80 13.86
N ARG A 177 24.48 9.98 13.92
CA ARG A 177 25.42 9.73 12.81
C ARG A 177 25.02 8.53 11.95
N SER A 178 23.82 7.98 12.16
CA SER A 178 23.29 6.89 11.36
C SER A 178 22.39 7.43 10.25
N ALA A 179 22.54 6.87 9.05
CA ALA A 179 21.67 7.10 7.91
C ALA A 179 21.18 5.75 7.36
N GLY A 180 19.89 5.67 7.07
CA GLY A 180 19.28 4.44 6.57
C GLY A 180 18.20 4.74 5.54
N ALA A 181 18.03 3.82 4.61
CA ALA A 181 17.10 3.93 3.51
C ALA A 181 16.54 2.56 3.12
N PHE A 182 15.32 2.54 2.60
CA PHE A 182 14.60 1.34 2.19
C PHE A 182 14.06 1.50 0.77
N ARG A 183 14.19 0.45 -0.06
CA ARG A 183 13.53 0.41 -1.37
C ARG A 183 12.85 -0.92 -1.60
N LYS A 184 11.65 -0.82 -2.16
CA LYS A 184 10.86 -1.96 -2.62
C LYS A 184 10.75 -1.90 -4.14
N LEU A 185 11.05 -3.02 -4.78
CA LEU A 185 10.71 -3.25 -6.18
C LEU A 185 9.46 -4.13 -6.26
N GLY A 186 8.42 -3.61 -6.88
CA GLY A 186 7.21 -4.33 -7.24
C GLY A 186 6.93 -4.22 -8.75
N LEU A 187 5.99 -5.03 -9.25
CA LEU A 187 5.53 -4.93 -10.65
C LEU A 187 4.66 -3.68 -10.90
N ARG A 188 4.19 -3.03 -9.84
CA ARG A 188 3.36 -1.82 -9.86
C ARG A 188 3.66 -0.97 -8.63
N LYS A 189 3.30 0.31 -8.66
CA LYS A 189 3.64 1.28 -7.61
C LYS A 189 3.01 0.99 -6.25
N ALA A 190 1.90 0.26 -6.19
CA ALA A 190 1.21 -0.05 -4.93
C ALA A 190 0.44 -1.39 -5.03
N ASP A 191 0.17 -2.05 -3.89
CA ASP A 191 -0.35 -3.45 -3.83
C ASP A 191 0.46 -4.45 -4.68
N ALA A 192 1.75 -4.15 -4.87
CA ALA A 192 2.69 -5.11 -5.39
C ALA A 192 3.24 -5.92 -4.23
N ILE A 193 3.17 -7.24 -4.35
CA ILE A 193 4.05 -8.11 -3.57
C ILE A 193 5.46 -7.84 -4.07
N SER A 194 6.40 -7.69 -3.14
CA SER A 194 7.80 -7.42 -3.46
C SER A 194 8.34 -8.49 -4.41
N VAL A 195 8.90 -8.02 -5.54
CA VAL A 195 9.88 -8.79 -6.32
C VAL A 195 11.15 -8.94 -5.49
N LEU A 196 11.49 -7.88 -4.77
CA LEU A 196 12.66 -7.69 -3.93
C LEU A 196 12.39 -6.46 -3.05
N SER A 197 12.84 -6.49 -1.81
CA SER A 197 13.00 -5.29 -0.99
C SER A 197 14.40 -5.28 -0.35
N ALA A 198 14.94 -4.09 -0.12
CA ALA A 198 16.25 -3.91 0.47
C ALA A 198 16.21 -2.74 1.47
N ALA A 199 16.91 -2.90 2.59
CA ALA A 199 17.15 -1.88 3.58
C ALA A 199 18.64 -1.79 3.86
N VAL A 200 19.15 -0.57 4.03
CA VAL A 200 20.52 -0.33 4.52
C VAL A 200 20.48 0.62 5.70
N MET A 201 21.45 0.48 6.60
CA MET A 201 21.71 1.41 7.68
C MET A 201 23.22 1.50 7.87
N VAL A 202 23.75 2.72 7.87
CA VAL A 202 25.19 3.00 8.02
C VAL A 202 25.36 4.00 9.15
N GLU A 203 26.25 3.70 10.09
CA GLU A 203 26.71 4.64 11.12
C GLU A 203 28.13 5.10 10.79
N HIS A 204 28.37 6.41 10.83
CA HIS A 204 29.69 6.99 10.64
C HIS A 204 30.43 7.24 11.96
N ASP A 205 31.76 7.07 11.95
CA ASP A 205 32.61 7.30 13.12
C ASP A 205 32.93 8.80 13.37
N GLY A 206 32.58 9.68 12.44
CA GLY A 206 32.89 11.12 12.45
C GLY A 206 34.16 11.51 11.67
N SER A 207 34.97 10.54 11.25
CA SER A 207 36.14 10.74 10.37
C SER A 207 35.82 10.49 8.89
N GLY A 208 34.57 10.14 8.58
CA GLY A 208 34.13 9.75 7.24
C GLY A 208 34.22 8.25 6.96
N ARG A 209 34.57 7.43 7.97
CA ARG A 209 34.57 5.96 7.87
C ARG A 209 33.26 5.38 8.38
N CYS A 210 32.92 4.20 7.87
CA CYS A 210 31.77 3.43 8.34
C CYS A 210 32.13 2.73 9.66
N ARG A 211 31.52 3.15 10.76
CA ARG A 211 31.61 2.48 12.06
C ARG A 211 30.86 1.16 12.05
N GLN A 212 29.68 1.15 11.44
CA GLN A 212 28.82 -0.02 11.35
C GLN A 212 27.93 0.07 10.10
N ALA A 213 27.83 -1.02 9.35
CA ALA A 213 26.87 -1.17 8.26
C ALA A 213 25.91 -2.32 8.57
N ARG A 214 24.66 -2.20 8.14
CA ARG A 214 23.65 -3.25 8.19
C ARG A 214 22.88 -3.26 6.89
N ILE A 215 22.78 -4.42 6.24
CA ILE A 215 22.16 -4.59 4.94
C ILE A 215 21.21 -5.77 5.02
N ALA A 216 19.91 -5.52 4.82
CA ALA A 216 18.89 -6.56 4.84
C ALA A 216 18.10 -6.62 3.54
N LEU A 217 17.72 -7.83 3.15
CA LEU A 217 17.04 -8.13 1.90
C LEU A 217 15.78 -8.97 2.16
N GLY A 218 14.70 -8.64 1.46
CA GLY A 218 13.42 -9.35 1.48
C GLY A 218 13.04 -9.89 0.10
N ALA A 219 12.15 -10.89 0.08
CA ALA A 219 11.63 -11.58 -1.10
C ALA A 219 12.68 -12.29 -1.98
N VAL A 220 13.89 -12.52 -1.46
CA VAL A 220 15.02 -13.12 -2.19
C VAL A 220 15.63 -14.36 -1.52
N ALA A 221 14.94 -14.93 -0.55
CA ALA A 221 15.25 -16.19 0.12
C ALA A 221 14.00 -16.68 0.89
N PRO A 222 13.98 -17.91 1.46
CA PRO A 222 12.87 -18.40 2.27
C PRO A 222 12.50 -17.52 3.48
N THR A 223 13.49 -16.81 4.02
CA THR A 223 13.33 -15.80 5.07
C THR A 223 14.06 -14.51 4.67
N PRO A 224 13.74 -13.36 5.28
CA PRO A 224 14.54 -12.15 5.14
C PRO A 224 16.00 -12.38 5.56
N VAL A 225 16.96 -11.79 4.86
CA VAL A 225 18.41 -12.09 5.02
C VAL A 225 19.18 -10.84 5.41
N ARG A 226 20.10 -10.96 6.38
CA ARG A 226 21.18 -10.01 6.63
C ARG A 226 22.42 -10.39 5.83
N ALA A 227 22.98 -9.44 5.09
CA ALA A 227 24.15 -9.66 4.25
C ALA A 227 25.45 -9.37 5.02
N HIS A 228 25.75 -10.17 6.06
CA HIS A 228 26.89 -9.94 6.97
C HIS A 228 28.24 -9.77 6.25
N ALA A 229 28.53 -10.59 5.22
CA ALA A 229 29.77 -10.43 4.45
C ALA A 229 29.87 -9.05 3.76
N ALA A 230 28.75 -8.50 3.28
CA ALA A 230 28.73 -7.15 2.71
C ALA A 230 28.91 -6.07 3.78
N GLU A 231 28.37 -6.29 4.98
CA GLU A 231 28.51 -5.39 6.13
C GLU A 231 29.96 -5.32 6.62
N GLU A 232 30.64 -6.46 6.70
CA GLU A 232 32.03 -6.59 7.13
C GLU A 232 33.00 -5.82 6.24
N VAL A 233 32.80 -5.84 4.92
CA VAL A 233 33.63 -5.09 3.96
C VAL A 233 33.55 -3.57 4.17
N LEU A 234 32.40 -3.06 4.64
CA LEU A 234 32.22 -1.63 4.87
C LEU A 234 32.75 -1.20 6.25
N CYS A 235 32.65 -2.06 7.27
CA CYS A 235 33.05 -1.72 8.64
C CYS A 235 34.53 -1.33 8.74
N GLY A 236 34.81 -0.18 9.36
CA GLY A 236 36.14 0.41 9.52
C GLY A 236 36.70 1.09 8.27
N GLN A 237 36.03 0.96 7.11
CA GLN A 237 36.52 1.49 5.83
C GLN A 237 35.87 2.84 5.48
N PRO A 238 36.57 3.68 4.68
CA PRO A 238 35.90 4.74 3.94
C PRO A 238 34.92 4.11 2.94
N LEU A 239 33.73 4.68 2.83
CA LEU A 239 32.69 4.16 1.93
C LEU A 239 32.97 4.57 0.48
N THR A 240 34.08 4.16 -0.14
CA THR A 240 34.43 4.50 -1.54
C THR A 240 33.48 3.83 -2.56
N PRO A 241 33.42 4.29 -3.82
CA PRO A 241 32.59 3.64 -4.84
C PRO A 241 32.92 2.16 -5.02
N GLU A 242 34.20 1.79 -4.86
CA GLU A 242 34.70 0.42 -4.96
C GLU A 242 34.22 -0.42 -3.77
N ALA A 243 34.30 0.12 -2.55
CA ALA A 243 33.81 -0.56 -1.35
C ALA A 243 32.28 -0.78 -1.40
N ILE A 244 31.54 0.23 -1.87
CA ILE A 244 30.08 0.14 -2.07
C ILE A 244 29.75 -0.90 -3.16
N ALA A 245 30.49 -0.92 -4.27
CA ALA A 245 30.28 -1.90 -5.33
C ALA A 245 30.55 -3.34 -4.85
N GLU A 246 31.62 -3.54 -4.06
CA GLU A 246 31.94 -4.85 -3.50
C GLU A 246 30.89 -5.31 -2.46
N ALA A 247 30.46 -4.42 -1.56
CA ALA A 247 29.37 -4.73 -0.63
C ALA A 247 28.07 -5.09 -1.37
N ALA A 248 27.74 -4.37 -2.44
CA ALA A 248 26.57 -4.68 -3.27
C ALA A 248 26.66 -6.07 -3.95
N ARG A 249 27.85 -6.45 -4.43
CA ARG A 249 28.12 -7.77 -5.00
C ARG A 249 27.91 -8.87 -3.95
N LEU A 250 28.52 -8.71 -2.77
CA LEU A 250 28.38 -9.66 -1.66
C LEU A 250 26.93 -9.76 -1.14
N ALA A 251 26.20 -8.65 -1.13
CA ALA A 251 24.78 -8.66 -0.76
C ALA A 251 23.93 -9.47 -1.74
N ALA A 252 24.24 -9.42 -3.04
CA ALA A 252 23.59 -10.26 -4.03
C ALA A 252 23.92 -11.75 -3.85
N GLU A 253 25.16 -12.09 -3.45
CA GLU A 253 25.59 -13.46 -3.16
C GLU A 253 24.92 -14.05 -1.91
N ALA A 254 24.48 -13.22 -0.97
CA ALA A 254 23.70 -13.65 0.18
C ALA A 254 22.28 -14.14 -0.18
N THR A 255 21.80 -13.84 -1.40
CA THR A 255 20.44 -14.19 -1.82
C THR A 255 20.29 -15.63 -2.33
N ARG A 256 19.09 -16.20 -2.15
CA ARG A 256 18.69 -17.53 -2.66
C ARG A 256 17.29 -17.47 -3.31
N PRO A 257 17.08 -16.64 -4.36
CA PRO A 257 15.76 -16.42 -4.93
C PRO A 257 15.30 -17.60 -5.80
N ILE A 258 13.98 -17.78 -5.88
CA ILE A 258 13.30 -18.67 -6.82
C ILE A 258 12.83 -17.91 -8.06
N ASP A 259 12.52 -18.64 -9.14
CA ASP A 259 11.74 -18.12 -10.26
C ASP A 259 10.24 -18.11 -9.89
N ASP A 260 9.51 -17.05 -10.23
CA ASP A 260 8.04 -17.05 -10.22
C ASP A 260 7.47 -15.98 -11.17
N ILE A 261 6.14 -15.81 -11.16
CA ILE A 261 5.41 -14.85 -12.01
C ILE A 261 5.90 -13.39 -11.89
N ARG A 262 6.57 -13.03 -10.80
CA ARG A 262 7.10 -11.69 -10.56
C ARG A 262 8.50 -11.47 -11.12
N GLY A 263 9.20 -12.54 -11.53
CA GLY A 263 10.51 -12.46 -12.16
C GLY A 263 11.40 -13.65 -11.85
N SER A 264 12.48 -13.76 -12.62
CA SER A 264 13.45 -14.85 -12.46
C SER A 264 14.39 -14.63 -11.26
N ALA A 265 14.94 -15.73 -10.74
CA ALA A 265 15.98 -15.75 -9.74
C ALA A 265 17.21 -14.96 -10.21
N ALA A 266 17.61 -15.09 -11.48
CA ALA A 266 18.71 -14.34 -12.07
C ALA A 266 18.44 -12.82 -12.06
N TYR A 267 17.22 -12.40 -12.44
CA TYR A 267 16.81 -11.01 -12.37
C TYR A 267 16.86 -10.48 -10.94
N ARG A 268 16.30 -11.22 -9.97
CA ARG A 268 16.30 -10.84 -8.55
C ARG A 268 17.72 -10.65 -8.00
N ARG A 269 18.66 -11.57 -8.30
CA ARG A 269 20.07 -11.42 -7.89
C ARG A 269 20.69 -10.15 -8.45
N ARG A 270 20.52 -9.89 -9.74
CA ARG A 270 21.07 -8.70 -10.39
C ARG A 270 20.49 -7.41 -9.82
N VAL A 271 19.19 -7.39 -9.57
CA VAL A 271 18.52 -6.20 -9.03
C VAL A 271 18.89 -6.00 -7.55
N ALA A 272 19.10 -7.06 -6.76
CA ALA A 272 19.56 -6.95 -5.38
C ALA A 272 20.90 -6.18 -5.30
N GLU A 273 21.87 -6.55 -6.14
CA GLU A 273 23.14 -5.83 -6.29
C GLU A 273 22.90 -4.33 -6.60
N VAL A 274 22.08 -4.05 -7.61
CA VAL A 274 21.81 -2.67 -8.06
C VAL A 274 21.11 -1.84 -6.97
N LEU A 275 20.12 -2.40 -6.28
CA LEU A 275 19.40 -1.69 -5.23
C LEU A 275 20.27 -1.43 -4.00
N VAL A 276 21.04 -2.42 -3.55
CA VAL A 276 21.96 -2.23 -2.41
C VAL A 276 22.98 -1.15 -2.72
N ARG A 277 23.58 -1.16 -3.92
CA ARG A 277 24.50 -0.09 -4.36
C ARG A 277 23.84 1.28 -4.30
N ARG A 278 22.64 1.43 -4.89
CA ARG A 278 21.90 2.70 -4.91
C ARG A 278 21.57 3.20 -3.50
N LEU A 279 21.11 2.30 -2.63
CA LEU A 279 20.81 2.60 -1.24
C LEU A 279 22.05 3.06 -0.48
N LEU A 280 23.20 2.40 -0.68
CA LEU A 280 24.47 2.80 -0.08
C LEU A 280 24.95 4.17 -0.61
N ASP A 281 24.85 4.43 -1.91
CA ASP A 281 25.19 5.74 -2.49
C ASP A 281 24.29 6.86 -1.93
N GLU A 282 23.01 6.57 -1.71
CA GLU A 282 22.02 7.49 -1.13
C GLU A 282 22.39 7.88 0.30
N VAL A 283 22.61 6.89 1.19
CA VAL A 283 22.88 7.16 2.60
C VAL A 283 24.23 7.85 2.85
N VAL A 284 25.19 7.71 1.92
CA VAL A 284 26.51 8.40 1.98
C VAL A 284 26.43 9.82 1.40
N GLY A 285 25.27 10.24 0.89
CA GLY A 285 25.10 11.57 0.29
C GLY A 285 25.84 11.74 -1.03
N ARG A 286 26.18 10.64 -1.71
CA ARG A 286 26.81 10.62 -3.04
C ARG A 286 25.81 10.72 -4.19
N GLU A 287 24.59 11.14 -3.88
CA GLU A 287 23.63 11.56 -4.89
C GLU A 287 24.07 12.86 -5.58
N GLY A 288 24.97 12.71 -6.54
CA GLY A 288 25.41 13.77 -7.44
C GLY A 288 26.23 13.18 -8.57
N VAL A 289 25.57 12.87 -9.70
CA VAL A 289 26.01 13.00 -11.12
C VAL A 289 25.08 12.20 -12.07
N GLY A 290 24.28 11.25 -11.59
CA GLY A 290 23.36 10.46 -12.45
C GLY A 290 21.85 10.53 -12.15
N SER A 291 21.44 10.57 -10.87
CA SER A 291 20.02 10.39 -10.48
C SER A 291 19.28 11.70 -10.17
N ARG A 292 20.03 12.76 -9.83
CA ARG A 292 19.52 14.12 -9.62
C ARG A 292 19.50 14.97 -10.87
N ARG A 293 19.62 14.37 -12.07
CA ARG A 293 19.19 15.04 -13.32
C ARG A 293 17.66 15.06 -13.32
N MET A 294 17.20 15.90 -12.43
CA MET A 294 15.88 16.39 -12.12
C MET A 294 14.73 15.73 -12.86
N MET A 295 13.88 15.10 -12.06
CA MET A 295 12.43 15.29 -12.10
C MET A 295 12.07 16.80 -12.04
N GLN A 296 12.54 17.61 -12.99
CA GLN A 296 12.20 19.03 -13.02
C GLN A 296 10.70 19.13 -13.23
N PRO A 297 10.01 19.96 -12.43
CA PRO A 297 8.62 20.29 -12.73
C PRO A 297 8.53 20.84 -14.16
N ARG A 298 7.63 20.27 -14.95
CA ARG A 298 7.26 20.81 -16.26
C ARG A 298 5.94 21.52 -16.12
N VAL A 299 5.79 22.66 -16.79
CA VAL A 299 4.49 23.30 -16.95
C VAL A 299 3.66 22.44 -17.91
N VAL A 300 2.54 21.94 -17.42
CA VAL A 300 1.54 21.21 -18.21
C VAL A 300 0.25 22.02 -18.26
N THR A 301 -0.49 21.87 -19.35
CA THR A 301 -1.79 22.49 -19.58
C THR A 301 -2.87 21.42 -19.42
N LEU A 302 -3.76 21.57 -18.45
CA LEU A 302 -4.87 20.64 -18.22
C LEU A 302 -6.18 21.36 -18.53
N ASN A 303 -6.98 20.82 -19.46
CA ASN A 303 -8.29 21.38 -19.80
C ASN A 303 -9.38 20.57 -19.07
N VAL A 304 -9.85 21.07 -17.92
CA VAL A 304 -10.75 20.35 -17.03
C VAL A 304 -12.12 21.02 -17.00
N ASN A 305 -13.17 20.31 -17.43
CA ASN A 305 -14.55 20.80 -17.51
C ASN A 305 -14.65 22.15 -18.26
N GLY A 306 -13.95 22.25 -19.40
CA GLY A 306 -13.87 23.46 -20.22
C GLY A 306 -12.97 24.58 -19.66
N ARG A 307 -12.34 24.41 -18.50
CA ARG A 307 -11.40 25.39 -17.90
C ARG A 307 -9.95 24.97 -18.10
N THR A 308 -9.11 25.87 -18.60
CA THR A 308 -7.68 25.62 -18.81
C THR A 308 -6.86 26.00 -17.57
N HIS A 309 -6.06 25.05 -17.08
CA HIS A 309 -5.11 25.23 -15.97
C HIS A 309 -3.69 25.04 -16.48
N ARG A 310 -2.78 25.97 -16.11
CA ARG A 310 -1.34 25.84 -16.39
C ARG A 310 -0.61 25.66 -15.08
N VAL A 311 -0.08 24.46 -14.84
CA VAL A 311 0.52 24.08 -13.55
C VAL A 311 1.89 23.46 -13.73
N ALA A 312 2.83 23.82 -12.87
CA ALA A 312 4.16 23.22 -12.83
C ALA A 312 4.12 21.97 -11.96
N LEU A 313 4.26 20.78 -12.57
CA LEU A 313 4.11 19.50 -11.87
C LEU A 313 5.38 18.65 -12.03
N ALA A 314 5.77 17.96 -10.96
CA ALA A 314 6.80 16.92 -11.04
C ALA A 314 6.32 15.73 -11.89
N PRO A 315 7.22 14.98 -12.58
CA PRO A 315 6.85 13.90 -13.51
C PRO A 315 6.13 12.71 -12.86
N ASN A 316 6.22 12.56 -11.55
CA ASN A 316 5.56 11.49 -10.80
C ASN A 316 4.15 11.87 -10.30
N VAL A 317 3.71 13.12 -10.49
CA VAL A 317 2.36 13.57 -10.10
C VAL A 317 1.32 12.88 -10.98
N THR A 318 0.35 12.21 -10.34
CA THR A 318 -0.78 11.59 -11.03
C THR A 318 -1.82 12.64 -11.41
N LEU A 319 -2.65 12.33 -12.41
CA LEU A 319 -3.75 13.20 -12.80
C LEU A 319 -4.74 13.39 -11.64
N LEU A 320 -5.01 12.34 -10.85
CA LEU A 320 -5.81 12.46 -9.62
C LEU A 320 -5.24 13.52 -8.68
N GLN A 321 -3.94 13.44 -8.35
CA GLN A 321 -3.30 14.40 -7.45
C GLN A 321 -3.43 15.82 -7.99
N ALA A 322 -3.12 16.03 -9.28
CA ALA A 322 -3.23 17.34 -9.90
C ALA A 322 -4.67 17.90 -9.86
N LEU A 323 -5.68 17.08 -10.16
CA LEU A 323 -7.09 17.48 -10.11
C LEU A 323 -7.53 17.84 -8.68
N ARG A 324 -7.10 17.06 -7.69
CA ARG A 324 -7.39 17.32 -6.28
C ARG A 324 -6.74 18.61 -5.78
N ASP A 325 -5.49 18.86 -6.14
CA ASP A 325 -4.77 20.09 -5.79
C ASP A 325 -5.40 21.33 -6.47
N LEU A 326 -6.00 21.15 -7.65
CA LEU A 326 -6.80 22.16 -8.34
C LEU A 326 -8.23 22.32 -7.78
N GLY A 327 -8.63 21.52 -6.80
CA GLY A 327 -9.92 21.63 -6.11
C GLY A 327 -11.07 20.79 -6.69
N TYR A 328 -10.83 19.92 -7.68
CA TYR A 328 -11.84 19.02 -8.24
C TYR A 328 -12.10 17.84 -7.28
N THR A 329 -12.93 18.11 -6.28
CA THR A 329 -13.17 17.17 -5.16
C THR A 329 -14.20 16.09 -5.44
N ASP A 330 -14.92 16.19 -6.57
CA ASP A 330 -15.80 15.17 -7.13
C ASP A 330 -15.00 13.94 -7.60
N VAL A 331 -13.77 14.15 -8.08
CA VAL A 331 -12.81 13.06 -8.36
C VAL A 331 -12.29 12.51 -7.03
N LYS A 332 -12.78 11.34 -6.60
CA LYS A 332 -12.48 10.82 -5.27
C LYS A 332 -11.15 10.11 -5.21
N ASN A 333 -10.38 10.40 -4.16
CA ASN A 333 -9.19 9.64 -3.83
C ASN A 333 -9.60 8.33 -3.10
N GLY A 334 -9.77 7.24 -3.85
CA GLY A 334 -10.11 5.93 -3.29
C GLY A 334 -8.88 5.06 -2.98
N CYS A 335 -8.61 4.11 -3.87
CA CYS A 335 -7.53 3.13 -3.70
C CYS A 335 -6.16 3.59 -4.23
N GLU A 336 -6.14 4.64 -5.07
CA GLU A 336 -4.97 5.12 -5.84
C GLU A 336 -4.26 4.08 -6.73
N LYS A 337 -4.99 3.06 -7.17
CA LYS A 337 -4.44 1.87 -7.85
C LYS A 337 -5.17 1.47 -9.12
N GLY A 338 -6.24 2.18 -9.44
CA GLY A 338 -7.15 1.84 -10.52
C GLY A 338 -8.07 0.65 -10.25
N ASP A 339 -8.14 0.16 -9.02
CA ASP A 339 -9.00 -0.98 -8.68
C ASP A 339 -10.44 -0.54 -8.36
N CYS A 340 -10.62 0.60 -7.67
CA CYS A 340 -11.93 1.00 -7.14
C CYS A 340 -12.75 1.94 -8.03
N GLY A 341 -12.16 2.48 -9.09
CA GLY A 341 -12.83 3.37 -10.07
C GLY A 341 -13.27 4.76 -9.56
N ALA A 342 -13.29 5.01 -8.25
CA ALA A 342 -13.80 6.28 -7.68
C ALA A 342 -13.12 7.57 -8.18
N CYS A 343 -11.92 7.46 -8.76
CA CYS A 343 -11.18 8.57 -9.38
C CYS A 343 -11.42 8.68 -10.90
N ALA A 344 -12.40 7.98 -11.47
CA ALA A 344 -12.60 7.93 -12.91
C ALA A 344 -12.94 9.31 -13.46
N VAL A 345 -12.35 9.63 -14.62
CA VAL A 345 -12.61 10.82 -15.43
C VAL A 345 -12.69 10.40 -16.90
N LEU A 346 -13.36 11.18 -17.73
CA LEU A 346 -13.19 11.06 -19.18
C LEU A 346 -11.92 11.82 -19.58
N LEU A 347 -10.98 11.15 -20.22
CA LEU A 347 -9.79 11.73 -20.81
C LEU A 347 -9.88 11.57 -22.33
N ASN A 348 -10.08 12.67 -23.05
CA ASN A 348 -10.37 12.68 -24.48
C ASN A 348 -11.50 11.70 -24.85
N GLY A 349 -12.62 11.76 -24.12
CA GLY A 349 -13.80 10.90 -24.32
C GLY A 349 -13.67 9.45 -23.80
N LYS A 350 -12.53 9.03 -23.25
CA LYS A 350 -12.35 7.67 -22.70
C LYS A 350 -12.36 7.69 -21.18
N ALA A 351 -13.16 6.84 -20.54
CA ALA A 351 -13.09 6.64 -19.10
C ALA A 351 -11.74 6.04 -18.70
N VAL A 352 -11.02 6.73 -17.81
CA VAL A 352 -9.74 6.29 -17.27
C VAL A 352 -9.70 6.51 -15.76
N ASN A 353 -8.95 5.66 -15.05
CA ASN A 353 -8.61 5.91 -13.66
C ASN A 353 -7.52 6.98 -13.57
N SER A 354 -7.88 8.20 -13.17
CA SER A 354 -6.94 9.33 -13.10
C SER A 354 -5.74 9.09 -12.15
N CYS A 355 -5.87 8.17 -11.17
CA CYS A 355 -4.74 7.77 -10.33
C CYS A 355 -3.65 6.96 -11.07
N LEU A 356 -3.97 6.35 -12.20
CA LEU A 356 -3.01 5.60 -13.04
C LEU A 356 -2.43 6.42 -14.19
N VAL A 357 -2.97 7.60 -14.46
CA VAL A 357 -2.48 8.52 -15.49
C VAL A 357 -1.52 9.50 -14.83
N LEU A 358 -0.34 9.72 -15.41
CA LEU A 358 0.53 10.82 -14.99
C LEU A 358 -0.04 12.14 -15.54
N ALA A 359 -0.05 13.21 -14.74
CA ALA A 359 -0.57 14.49 -15.18
C ALA A 359 0.15 15.02 -16.45
N TRP A 360 1.43 14.67 -16.62
CA TRP A 360 2.19 14.97 -17.84
C TRP A 360 1.66 14.28 -19.10
N GLN A 361 1.04 13.11 -18.98
CA GLN A 361 0.42 12.42 -20.12
C GLN A 361 -0.91 13.07 -20.53
N ALA A 362 -1.49 13.88 -19.66
CA ALA A 362 -2.72 14.63 -19.92
C ALA A 362 -2.45 16.08 -20.39
N ASP A 363 -1.20 16.44 -20.67
CA ASP A 363 -0.84 17.78 -21.18
C ASP A 363 -1.57 18.05 -22.51
N GLY A 364 -2.42 19.08 -22.53
CA GLY A 364 -3.27 19.47 -23.64
C GLY A 364 -4.54 18.63 -23.81
N ALA A 365 -4.73 17.57 -23.02
CA ALA A 365 -5.92 16.71 -23.12
C ALA A 365 -7.17 17.38 -22.54
N GLU A 366 -8.32 16.98 -23.06
CA GLU A 366 -9.63 17.30 -22.48
C GLU A 366 -9.94 16.31 -21.35
N ILE A 367 -10.31 16.85 -20.20
CA ILE A 367 -10.66 16.11 -19.01
C ILE A 367 -12.07 16.52 -18.58
N ILE A 368 -12.97 15.56 -18.49
CA ILE A 368 -14.32 15.77 -17.96
C ILE A 368 -14.47 14.94 -16.69
N THR A 369 -14.77 15.62 -15.58
CA THR A 369 -15.10 15.01 -14.29
C THR A 369 -16.62 14.92 -14.15
N ASP A 370 -17.13 14.29 -13.08
CA ASP A 370 -18.58 14.21 -12.83
C ASP A 370 -19.21 15.61 -12.74
N ALA A 371 -18.54 16.54 -12.05
CA ALA A 371 -18.96 17.95 -11.99
C ALA A 371 -18.91 18.67 -13.36
N GLY A 372 -18.27 18.10 -14.37
CA GLY A 372 -18.27 18.60 -15.74
C GLY A 372 -19.47 18.14 -16.56
N LEU A 373 -20.20 17.11 -16.12
CA LEU A 373 -21.38 16.61 -16.83
C LEU A 373 -22.62 17.44 -16.55
N GLY A 374 -22.74 17.97 -15.34
CA GLY A 374 -23.90 18.72 -14.88
C GLY A 374 -23.71 19.30 -13.48
N THR A 375 -24.65 20.14 -13.08
CA THR A 375 -24.67 20.84 -11.79
C THR A 375 -25.93 20.48 -11.02
N VAL A 376 -26.04 20.89 -9.75
CA VAL A 376 -27.27 20.65 -8.96
C VAL A 376 -28.50 21.29 -9.62
N ASP A 377 -28.37 22.48 -10.20
CA ASP A 377 -29.49 23.21 -10.83
C ASP A 377 -29.79 22.71 -12.25
N ASN A 378 -28.80 22.11 -12.91
CA ASN A 378 -28.93 21.54 -14.24
C ASN A 378 -28.14 20.22 -14.32
N PRO A 379 -28.67 19.14 -13.75
CA PRO A 379 -27.97 17.87 -13.66
C PRO A 379 -27.95 17.16 -15.02
N HIS A 380 -26.91 16.38 -15.25
CA HIS A 380 -26.89 15.43 -16.36
C HIS A 380 -27.96 14.34 -16.12
N PRO A 381 -28.61 13.77 -17.17
CA PRO A 381 -29.61 12.71 -17.00
C PRO A 381 -29.14 11.52 -16.15
N LEU A 382 -27.87 11.13 -16.27
CA LEU A 382 -27.26 10.13 -15.37
C LEU A 382 -27.22 10.56 -13.90
N GLN A 383 -26.90 11.83 -13.62
CA GLN A 383 -26.87 12.34 -12.25
C GLN A 383 -28.29 12.34 -11.64
N GLU A 384 -29.28 12.79 -12.41
CA GLU A 384 -30.70 12.78 -12.02
C GLU A 384 -31.21 11.35 -11.80
N ALA A 385 -30.96 10.43 -12.75
CA ALA A 385 -31.38 9.04 -12.61
C ALA A 385 -30.74 8.35 -11.40
N PHE A 386 -29.46 8.59 -11.11
CA PHE A 386 -28.81 8.03 -9.92
C PHE A 386 -29.41 8.56 -8.61
N ALA A 387 -29.82 9.83 -8.58
CA ALA A 387 -30.49 10.42 -7.43
C ALA A 387 -31.89 9.80 -7.24
N ASP A 388 -32.68 9.74 -8.31
CA ASP A 388 -34.06 9.23 -8.30
C ASP A 388 -34.17 7.75 -7.89
N THR A 389 -33.26 6.90 -8.38
CA THR A 389 -33.31 5.46 -8.09
C THR A 389 -32.67 5.09 -6.75
N GLY A 390 -32.13 6.07 -6.00
CA GLY A 390 -31.38 5.82 -4.78
C GLY A 390 -30.06 5.09 -5.03
N ALA A 391 -29.49 5.19 -6.23
CA ALA A 391 -28.15 4.65 -6.54
C ALA A 391 -27.03 5.34 -5.73
N VAL A 392 -27.33 6.49 -5.11
CA VAL A 392 -26.46 7.24 -4.22
C VAL A 392 -26.67 6.82 -2.77
N GLN A 393 -25.93 5.82 -2.31
CA GLN A 393 -25.94 5.35 -0.91
C GLN A 393 -25.03 6.24 -0.03
N CYS A 394 -23.78 5.81 0.25
CA CYS A 394 -22.77 6.69 0.84
C CYS A 394 -22.22 7.75 -0.14
N GLY A 395 -22.52 7.60 -1.44
CA GLY A 395 -22.13 8.53 -2.51
C GLY A 395 -20.65 8.51 -2.91
N TYR A 396 -19.78 7.77 -2.23
CA TYR A 396 -18.33 7.87 -2.47
C TYR A 396 -17.91 7.39 -3.87
N CYS A 397 -18.47 6.28 -4.36
CA CYS A 397 -18.16 5.74 -5.69
C CYS A 397 -18.98 6.38 -6.81
N THR A 398 -20.03 7.14 -6.48
CA THR A 398 -21.03 7.64 -7.43
C THR A 398 -20.42 8.45 -8.58
N PRO A 399 -19.49 9.40 -8.36
CA PRO A 399 -18.89 10.16 -9.45
C PRO A 399 -18.20 9.26 -10.48
N GLY A 400 -17.43 8.27 -10.02
CA GLY A 400 -16.74 7.32 -10.90
C GLY A 400 -17.70 6.39 -11.66
N MET A 401 -18.80 5.98 -11.02
CA MET A 401 -19.87 5.19 -11.65
C MET A 401 -20.55 5.96 -12.78
N ILE A 402 -20.87 7.25 -12.55
CA ILE A 402 -21.51 8.11 -13.54
C ILE A 402 -20.58 8.32 -14.74
N ILE A 403 -19.28 8.54 -14.52
CA ILE A 403 -18.30 8.65 -15.60
C ILE A 403 -18.20 7.36 -16.42
N ALA A 404 -18.16 6.19 -15.77
CA ALA A 404 -18.12 4.91 -16.46
C ALA A 404 -19.41 4.67 -17.27
N ALA A 405 -20.57 4.99 -16.70
CA ALA A 405 -21.86 4.91 -17.38
C ALA A 405 -21.93 5.86 -18.58
N LYS A 406 -21.45 7.11 -18.44
CA LYS A 406 -21.37 8.09 -19.54
C LYS A 406 -20.51 7.56 -20.68
N ALA A 407 -19.33 7.04 -20.38
CA ALA A 407 -18.45 6.45 -21.40
C ALA A 407 -19.07 5.25 -22.13
N LEU A 408 -19.88 4.45 -21.43
CA LEU A 408 -20.66 3.37 -22.06
C LEU A 408 -21.72 3.95 -22.99
N LEU A 409 -22.58 4.85 -22.48
CA LEU A 409 -23.74 5.37 -23.22
C LEU A 409 -23.36 6.24 -24.42
N ASP A 410 -22.19 6.88 -24.40
CA ASP A 410 -21.65 7.59 -25.56
C ASP A 410 -21.27 6.64 -26.70
N ARG A 411 -20.79 5.44 -26.35
CA ARG A 411 -20.39 4.42 -27.34
C ARG A 411 -21.56 3.54 -27.78
N ASN A 412 -22.42 3.17 -26.84
CA ASN A 412 -23.60 2.35 -27.05
C ASN A 412 -24.78 2.97 -26.28
N PRO A 413 -25.63 3.77 -26.94
CA PRO A 413 -26.86 4.35 -26.38
C PRO A 413 -27.85 3.34 -25.79
N HIS A 414 -27.85 2.09 -26.26
CA HIS A 414 -28.80 1.06 -25.87
C HIS A 414 -28.06 -0.22 -25.45
N PRO A 415 -27.29 -0.20 -24.35
CA PRO A 415 -26.51 -1.34 -23.91
C PRO A 415 -27.40 -2.42 -23.28
N THR A 416 -26.98 -3.67 -23.37
CA THR A 416 -27.60 -4.74 -22.58
C THR A 416 -27.25 -4.60 -21.09
N GLU A 417 -27.97 -5.30 -20.21
CA GLU A 417 -27.62 -5.31 -18.79
C GLU A 417 -26.21 -5.85 -18.54
N GLU A 418 -25.80 -6.89 -19.27
CA GLU A 418 -24.45 -7.45 -19.20
C GLU A 418 -23.38 -6.40 -19.55
N GLU A 419 -23.61 -5.60 -20.60
CA GLU A 419 -22.69 -4.53 -21.00
C GLU A 419 -22.63 -3.42 -19.95
N ILE A 420 -23.76 -3.08 -19.31
CA ILE A 420 -23.80 -2.14 -18.17
C ILE A 420 -22.95 -2.68 -17.02
N ARG A 421 -23.15 -3.95 -16.63
CA ARG A 421 -22.40 -4.61 -15.55
C ARG A 421 -20.91 -4.64 -15.85
N GLU A 422 -20.53 -4.95 -17.07
CA GLU A 422 -19.13 -4.95 -17.50
C GLU A 422 -18.53 -3.54 -17.42
N ALA A 423 -19.22 -2.52 -17.93
CA ALA A 423 -18.71 -1.16 -17.96
C ALA A 423 -18.47 -0.58 -16.55
N ILE A 424 -19.33 -0.89 -15.58
CA ILE A 424 -19.16 -0.41 -14.20
C ILE A 424 -18.33 -1.35 -13.33
N SER A 425 -17.92 -2.52 -13.82
CA SER A 425 -17.17 -3.51 -13.03
C SER A 425 -15.84 -2.99 -12.46
N GLY A 426 -15.25 -1.99 -13.11
CA GLY A 426 -14.05 -1.28 -12.65
C GLY A 426 -14.30 -0.24 -11.55
N ASN A 427 -15.54 -0.06 -11.10
CA ASN A 427 -15.94 0.83 -10.02
C ASN A 427 -16.51 0.02 -8.85
N LEU A 428 -15.87 0.10 -7.68
CA LEU A 428 -16.25 -0.70 -6.51
C LEU A 428 -17.12 0.10 -5.54
N CYS A 429 -18.38 -0.31 -5.39
CA CYS A 429 -19.30 0.21 -4.40
C CYS A 429 -19.21 -0.58 -3.09
N ARG A 430 -18.73 0.07 -2.03
CA ARG A 430 -18.65 -0.53 -0.67
C ARG A 430 -20.04 -0.83 -0.08
N CYS A 431 -21.05 -0.03 -0.42
CA CYS A 431 -22.43 -0.21 0.06
C CYS A 431 -23.20 -1.28 -0.73
N THR A 432 -22.60 -1.90 -1.75
CA THR A 432 -23.22 -2.97 -2.55
C THR A 432 -24.51 -2.60 -3.29
N GLY A 433 -24.81 -1.31 -3.49
CA GLY A 433 -26.02 -0.81 -4.17
C GLY A 433 -26.04 -0.96 -5.70
N TYR A 434 -25.47 -2.04 -6.24
CA TYR A 434 -25.29 -2.21 -7.69
C TYR A 434 -26.62 -2.35 -8.45
N ALA A 435 -27.65 -2.92 -7.83
CA ALA A 435 -28.96 -3.07 -8.47
C ALA A 435 -29.55 -1.69 -8.85
N GLN A 436 -29.53 -0.73 -7.92
CA GLN A 436 -30.01 0.64 -8.17
C GLN A 436 -29.13 1.38 -9.19
N ILE A 437 -27.82 1.13 -9.18
CA ILE A 437 -26.89 1.70 -10.16
C ILE A 437 -27.21 1.21 -11.57
N ILE A 438 -27.41 -0.10 -11.76
CA ILE A 438 -27.76 -0.69 -13.05
C ILE A 438 -29.10 -0.12 -13.54
N GLU A 439 -30.09 -0.04 -12.65
CA GLU A 439 -31.40 0.53 -12.96
C GLU A 439 -31.33 1.99 -13.41
N ALA A 440 -30.51 2.81 -12.74
CA ALA A 440 -30.32 4.21 -13.13
C ALA A 440 -29.77 4.34 -14.56
N ILE A 441 -28.78 3.50 -14.92
CA ILE A 441 -28.16 3.51 -16.24
C ILE A 441 -29.16 3.07 -17.32
N LYS A 442 -29.94 2.01 -17.05
CA LYS A 442 -31.01 1.54 -17.94
C LYS A 442 -32.04 2.63 -18.20
N ARG A 443 -32.54 3.29 -17.14
CA ARG A 443 -33.53 4.36 -17.25
C ARG A 443 -33.07 5.49 -18.17
N VAL A 444 -31.78 5.85 -18.15
CA VAL A 444 -31.24 6.84 -19.10
C VAL A 444 -31.19 6.28 -20.52
N SER A 445 -30.74 5.04 -20.72
CA SER A 445 -30.65 4.40 -22.05
C SER A 445 -32.00 4.19 -22.74
N GLU A 446 -33.08 4.10 -21.97
CA GLU A 446 -34.46 3.90 -22.45
C GLU A 446 -35.22 5.23 -22.64
N SER A 447 -34.67 6.35 -22.14
CA SER A 447 -35.28 7.67 -22.31
C SER A 447 -35.15 8.14 -23.78
N ALA A 448 -36.26 8.59 -24.37
CA ALA A 448 -36.45 8.81 -25.81
C ALA A 448 -35.58 9.91 -26.48
N GLY A 449 -34.57 10.45 -25.77
CA GLY A 449 -33.76 11.58 -26.22
C GLY A 449 -32.25 11.33 -26.34
N TRP A 450 -31.72 10.17 -25.94
CA TRP A 450 -30.27 9.94 -25.96
C TRP A 450 -29.75 9.54 -27.36
N ARG A 451 -29.42 10.55 -28.18
CA ARG A 451 -28.44 10.41 -29.28
C ARG A 451 -27.10 10.86 -28.69
N GLY A 452 -26.01 10.13 -28.93
CA GLY A 452 -24.75 10.16 -28.15
C GLY A 452 -23.92 11.45 -28.22
N ASP A 453 -24.56 12.62 -28.04
CA ASP A 453 -24.04 13.96 -28.24
C ASP A 453 -24.22 14.84 -26.97
N GLY A 454 -24.70 14.28 -25.85
CA GLY A 454 -24.75 14.97 -24.56
C GLY A 454 -25.77 16.12 -24.40
N GLU A 455 -26.54 16.48 -25.43
CA GLU A 455 -27.64 17.44 -25.32
C GLU A 455 -29.01 16.74 -25.36
N VAL A 456 -29.67 16.64 -24.20
CA VAL A 456 -31.10 16.33 -24.16
C VAL A 456 -31.86 17.61 -24.53
N ARG A 457 -32.44 17.68 -25.73
CA ARG A 457 -33.44 18.71 -26.03
C ARG A 457 -34.68 18.45 -25.18
N ARG A 458 -34.96 19.34 -24.23
CA ARG A 458 -36.27 19.40 -23.58
C ARG A 458 -37.32 19.70 -24.66
N GLU A 459 -38.39 18.92 -24.73
CA GLU A 459 -39.54 19.25 -25.57
C GLU A 459 -40.03 20.66 -25.20
N GLY A 460 -40.30 21.45 -26.23
CA GLY A 460 -40.48 22.89 -26.14
C GLY A 460 -41.66 23.30 -25.26
N THR A 461 -41.40 24.29 -24.42
CA THR A 461 -42.37 25.34 -24.13
C THR A 461 -42.56 26.17 -25.40
N ASP A 462 -43.59 25.85 -26.19
CA ASP A 462 -44.20 26.83 -27.09
C ASP A 462 -45.55 27.20 -26.47
N ASP A 463 -45.64 28.45 -26.02
CA ASP A 463 -46.90 29.13 -25.71
C ASP A 463 -47.77 29.18 -26.98
N VAL A 464 -48.99 28.63 -26.88
CA VAL A 464 -50.31 29.10 -27.37
C VAL A 464 -51.28 27.91 -27.50
#